data_AF-A0A968A869-F1
#
_entry.id   AF-A0A968A869-F1
#
_cell.length_a   1.000
_cell.length_b   1.000
_cell.length_c   1.000
_cell.angle_alpha   90.00
_cell.angle_beta   90.00
_cell.angle_gamma   90.00
#
_symmetry.space_group_name_H-M   'P 1'
#
loop_
_entity.id
_entity.type
_entity.pdbx_description
1 polymer ?
#
loop_
_entity_poly.entity_id
_entity_poly.type
_entity_poly.pdbx_seq_one_letter_code
_entity_poly.pdbx_strand_id
1 'polypeptide(L)' 'PTLVDEIRILKNQRIQHPITDLEPVAAVEEVLAGQEAVRHVHVVESVYAYAVKLVRSTRVHDDINLGSSPRGSL' A
#
# COMPACT_ATOMS: atom_id res chain seq x y z
N PRO A 1 9.33 -1.32 15.97
CA PRO A 1 9.61 -0.36 17.07
C PRO A 1 10.74 -0.88 17.96
N THR A 2 11.66 -0.01 18.34
CA THR A 2 12.70 -0.31 19.34
C THR A 2 12.23 0.02 20.75
N LEU A 3 12.93 -0.49 21.77
CA LEU A 3 12.71 -0.12 23.18
C LEU A 3 12.71 1.40 23.40
N VAL A 4 13.55 2.12 22.64
CA VAL A 4 13.63 3.59 22.67
C VAL A 4 12.38 4.23 22.07
N ASP A 5 11.86 3.68 20.97
CA ASP A 5 10.61 4.14 20.35
C ASP A 5 9.42 3.95 21.29
N GLU A 6 9.33 2.82 21.98
CA GLU A 6 8.23 2.53 22.91
C GLU A 6 8.24 3.47 24.13
N ILE A 7 9.41 3.71 24.72
CA ILE A 7 9.57 4.69 25.81
C ILE A 7 9.17 6.10 25.32
N ARG A 8 9.52 6.47 24.09
CA ARG A 8 9.15 7.76 23.49
C ARG A 8 7.64 7.88 23.30
N ILE A 9 6.97 6.84 22.80
CA ILE A 9 5.51 6.80 22.64
C ILE A 9 4.81 6.99 23.99
N LEU A 10 5.24 6.26 25.02
CA LEU A 10 4.68 6.36 26.38
C LEU A 10 4.88 7.75 27.00
N LYS A 11 6.04 8.39 26.77
CA LYS A 11 6.30 9.76 27.25
C LYS A 11 5.46 10.80 26.52
N ASN A 12 5.28 10.67 25.21
CA ASN A 12 4.53 11.63 24.39
C ASN A 12 3.04 11.65 24.74
N GLN A 13 2.45 10.52 25.14
CA GLN A 13 1.03 10.45 25.53
C GLN A 13 0.72 11.04 26.93
N ARG A 14 1.73 11.31 27.77
CA ARG A 14 1.53 11.69 29.19
C ARG A 14 1.07 13.14 29.40
N ILE A 15 1.27 14.03 28.44
CA ILE A 15 1.00 15.47 28.57
C ILE A 15 -0.20 15.88 27.71
N GLN A 16 -0.19 15.50 26.43
CA GLN A 16 -1.24 15.78 25.46
C GLN A 16 -1.26 14.63 24.45
N HIS A 17 -2.46 14.18 24.03
CA HIS A 17 -2.55 13.05 23.12
C HIS A 17 -2.00 13.48 21.74
N PRO A 18 -1.02 12.77 21.13
CA PRO A 18 -0.35 13.22 19.90
C PRO A 18 -1.28 13.55 18.73
N ILE A 19 -2.49 13.01 18.74
CA ILE A 19 -3.53 13.27 17.74
C ILE A 19 -3.96 14.74 17.67
N THR A 20 -3.86 15.49 18.77
CA THR A 20 -4.31 16.88 18.81
C THR A 20 -3.36 17.85 18.12
N ASP A 21 -2.10 17.45 17.92
CA ASP A 21 -1.06 18.25 17.25
C ASP A 21 -0.75 17.70 15.85
N LEU A 22 -1.56 16.76 15.33
CA LEU A 22 -1.40 16.26 13.98
C LEU A 22 -1.84 17.32 12.97
N GLU A 23 -0.91 17.70 12.11
CA GLU A 23 -1.18 18.53 10.96
C GLU A 23 -1.38 17.65 9.70
N PRO A 24 -2.28 18.04 8.78
CA PRO A 24 -2.44 17.33 7.52
C PRO A 24 -1.15 17.41 6.70
N VAL A 25 -0.64 16.26 6.28
CA VAL A 25 0.57 16.16 5.44
C VAL A 25 0.30 16.25 3.94
N ALA A 26 -0.98 16.22 3.56
CA ALA A 26 -1.45 16.40 2.19
C ALA A 26 -2.90 16.92 2.19
N ALA A 27 -3.23 17.77 1.23
CA ALA A 27 -4.57 18.21 0.92
C ALA A 27 -5.33 17.17 0.09
N VAL A 28 -6.67 17.27 0.06
CA VAL A 28 -7.52 16.35 -0.73
C VAL A 28 -7.18 16.43 -2.21
N GLU A 29 -6.91 17.64 -2.70
CA GLU A 29 -6.56 17.92 -4.09
C GLU A 29 -5.25 17.25 -4.48
N GLU A 30 -4.27 17.20 -3.58
CA GLU A 30 -2.99 16.52 -3.80
C GLU A 30 -3.19 15.00 -3.92
N VAL A 31 -4.08 14.43 -3.10
CA VAL A 31 -4.43 13.00 -3.18
C VAL A 31 -5.14 12.69 -4.51
N LEU A 32 -6.11 13.52 -4.92
CA LEU A 32 -6.83 13.35 -6.18
C LEU A 32 -5.90 13.51 -7.38
N ALA A 33 -4.99 14.48 -7.35
CA ALA A 33 -3.97 14.66 -8.37
C ALA A 33 -3.03 13.44 -8.46
N GLY A 34 -2.62 12.87 -7.32
CA GLY A 34 -1.84 11.64 -7.27
C GLY A 34 -2.56 10.43 -7.88
N GLN A 35 -3.86 10.28 -7.58
CA GLN A 35 -4.68 9.21 -8.19
C GLN A 35 -4.75 9.33 -9.71
N GLU A 36 -4.87 10.54 -10.26
CA GLU A 36 -4.88 10.77 -11.70
C GLU A 36 -3.51 10.58 -12.33
N ALA A 37 -2.44 11.02 -11.65
CA ALA A 37 -1.07 10.85 -12.12
C ALA A 37 -0.70 9.37 -12.28
N VAL A 38 -1.11 8.50 -11.35
CA VAL A 38 -0.85 7.05 -11.42
C VAL A 38 -1.43 6.41 -12.68
N ARG A 39 -2.57 6.90 -13.18
CA ARG A 39 -3.20 6.36 -14.42
C ARG A 39 -2.34 6.58 -15.67
N HIS A 40 -1.45 7.57 -15.63
CA HIS A 40 -0.59 7.96 -16.74
C HIS A 40 0.84 7.40 -16.62
N VAL A 41 1.12 6.64 -15.56
CA VAL A 41 2.41 5.97 -15.39
C VAL A 41 2.56 4.93 -16.50
N HIS A 42 3.60 5.10 -17.31
CA HIS A 42 3.92 4.14 -18.36
C HIS A 42 4.34 2.81 -17.75
N VAL A 43 3.61 1.76 -18.10
CA VAL A 43 3.96 0.37 -17.79
C VAL A 43 4.22 -0.36 -19.09
N VAL A 44 5.41 -0.95 -19.19
CA VAL A 44 5.79 -1.73 -20.39
C VAL A 44 4.99 -3.04 -20.46
N GLU A 45 4.69 -3.50 -21.67
CA GLU A 45 3.88 -4.70 -21.94
C GLU A 45 4.39 -5.95 -21.19
N SER A 46 5.71 -6.09 -21.04
CA SER A 46 6.32 -7.22 -20.33
C SER A 46 5.92 -7.31 -18.86
N VAL A 47 5.66 -6.17 -18.21
CA VAL A 47 5.21 -6.12 -16.81
C VAL A 47 3.75 -6.56 -16.69
N TYR A 48 2.88 -6.13 -17.61
CA TYR A 48 1.50 -6.63 -17.69
C TYR A 48 1.47 -8.15 -17.90
N ALA A 49 2.26 -8.63 -18.87
CA ALA A 49 2.36 -10.06 -19.15
C ALA A 49 2.89 -10.85 -17.93
N TYR A 50 3.84 -10.28 -17.18
CA TYR A 50 4.38 -10.89 -15.96
C TYR A 50 3.31 -10.98 -14.85
N ALA A 51 2.58 -9.89 -14.57
CA ALA A 51 1.52 -9.88 -13.57
C ALA A 51 0.43 -10.91 -13.88
N VAL A 52 0.01 -10.99 -15.15
CA VAL A 52 -0.98 -11.99 -15.60
C VAL A 52 -0.43 -13.42 -15.46
N LYS A 53 0.84 -13.66 -15.81
CA LYS A 53 1.47 -14.99 -15.66
C LYS A 53 1.52 -15.42 -14.20
N LEU A 54 1.87 -14.53 -13.27
CA LEU A 54 1.85 -14.81 -11.84
C LEU A 54 0.45 -15.15 -11.33
N VAL A 55 -0.55 -14.33 -11.65
CA VAL A 55 -1.93 -14.60 -11.23
C VAL A 55 -2.41 -15.95 -11.78
N ARG A 56 -2.08 -16.28 -13.04
CA ARG A 56 -2.42 -17.58 -13.63
C ARG A 56 -1.70 -18.73 -12.95
N SER A 57 -0.41 -18.59 -12.61
CA SER A 57 0.33 -19.65 -11.93
C SER A 57 -0.29 -19.97 -10.57
N THR A 58 -0.82 -18.98 -9.84
CA THR A 58 -1.51 -19.23 -8.56
C THR A 58 -2.78 -20.08 -8.69
N ARG A 59 -3.39 -20.17 -9.88
CA ARG A 59 -4.64 -20.94 -10.09
C ARG A 59 -4.41 -22.39 -10.50
N VAL A 60 -3.22 -22.71 -10.96
CA VAL A 60 -2.88 -24.03 -11.50
C VAL A 60 -1.83 -24.75 -10.65
N HIS A 61 -1.39 -24.12 -9.56
CA HIS A 61 -0.38 -24.69 -8.69
C HIS A 61 -1.03 -25.66 -7.71
N ASP A 62 -0.55 -26.90 -7.68
CA ASP A 62 -1.18 -27.99 -6.92
C ASP A 62 -1.18 -27.74 -5.39
N ASP A 63 -0.19 -27.01 -4.87
CA ASP A 63 -0.14 -26.61 -3.46
C ASP A 63 -1.09 -25.47 -3.08
N ILE A 64 -1.85 -24.89 -4.03
CA ILE A 64 -2.72 -23.74 -3.80
C ILE A 64 -4.19 -24.12 -3.94
N ASN A 65 -4.93 -24.10 -2.82
CA ASN A 65 -6.36 -24.42 -2.78
C ASN A 65 -7.26 -23.38 -3.47
N LEU A 66 -6.82 -22.12 -3.55
CA LEU A 66 -7.55 -21.03 -4.19
C LEU A 66 -6.58 -20.00 -4.77
N GLY A 67 -6.53 -19.92 -6.10
CA GLY A 67 -5.69 -18.95 -6.80
C GLY A 67 -6.25 -17.52 -6.82
N SER A 68 -5.40 -16.56 -7.16
CA SER A 68 -5.76 -15.15 -7.25
C SER A 68 -6.74 -14.87 -8.40
N SER A 69 -7.76 -14.05 -8.17
CA SER A 69 -8.73 -13.62 -9.20
C SER A 69 -8.08 -12.66 -10.22
N PRO A 70 -8.73 -12.33 -11.37
CA PRO A 70 -8.17 -11.37 -12.32
C PRO A 70 -7.92 -9.98 -11.70
N ARG A 71 -8.61 -9.66 -10.60
CA ARG A 71 -8.37 -8.43 -9.84
C ARG A 71 -7.01 -8.39 -9.15
N GLY A 72 -6.34 -9.54 -8.96
CA GLY A 72 -5.01 -9.58 -8.36
C GLY A 72 -3.88 -9.08 -9.27
N SER A 73 -4.17 -8.79 -10.54
CA SER A 73 -3.25 -8.16 -11.49
C SER A 73 -3.63 -6.70 -11.82
N LEU A 74 -4.64 -6.14 -11.13
CA LEU A 74 -5.14 -4.77 -11.34
C LEU A 74 -4.60 -3.80 -10.30
#